data_AF-A0A7C2IDR8-F1
#
_entry.id   AF-A0A7C2IDR8-F1
#
_cell.length_a   1.000
_cell.length_b   1.000
_cell.length_c   1.000
_cell.angle_alpha   90.00
_cell.angle_beta   90.00
_cell.angle_gamma   90.00
#
_symmetry.space_group_name_H-M   'P 1'
#
loop_
_entity.id
_entity.type
_entity.pdbx_description
1 polymer ?
#
loop_
_entity_poly.entity_id
_entity_poly.type
_entity_poly.pdbx_seq_one_letter_code
_entity_poly.pdbx_strand_id
1 'polypeptide(L)'
;MSLVAGIDLGSGRTKVVLVDETGRLRGRGVARTKGDFEAVANEALEPALAEAGVTRGALRYVATTGLGRYSVSFRDIQITDITCGAKGAAFLFPSTEYVLDMGAQSTRAVRLRENGKVKEFHMNEKCAAGSGGFLERAAKYLELAVEEIGQRSLDSRAPQPISSVCAVLAESEIINHVSEGRTVEDILAGIHLSLAERSLMQLKRVGMKGGEVTFIGGVALQAGMVKACEAKWGFTIHVPAEPQYTTALGAALLGWQRVKKLQPAASAAQTVRAA
;
A
#
# COMPACT_ATOMS: atom_id res chain seq x y z
N MET A 1 14.12 24.43 2.19
CA MET A 1 12.80 23.89 1.77
C MET A 1 12.24 23.11 2.95
N SER A 2 11.03 23.42 3.42
CA SER A 2 10.40 22.64 4.49
C SER A 2 9.71 21.42 3.91
N LEU A 3 9.95 20.26 4.49
CA LEU A 3 9.38 18.98 4.04
C LEU A 3 8.56 18.35 5.17
N VAL A 4 7.60 17.52 4.78
CA VAL A 4 6.91 16.61 5.69
C VAL A 4 7.25 15.19 5.32
N ALA A 5 7.61 14.39 6.33
CA ALA A 5 7.83 12.97 6.16
C ALA A 5 6.53 12.19 6.43
N GLY A 6 6.17 11.30 5.51
CA GLY A 6 5.18 10.26 5.74
C GLY A 6 5.89 8.92 5.91
N ILE A 7 5.67 8.24 7.04
CA ILE A 7 6.34 6.98 7.37
C ILE A 7 5.28 5.88 7.54
N ASP A 8 5.23 4.93 6.61
CA ASP A 8 4.36 3.76 6.67
C ASP A 8 5.12 2.53 7.16
N LEU A 9 4.94 2.21 8.44
CA LEU A 9 5.54 1.08 9.14
C LEU A 9 4.70 -0.18 8.96
N GLY A 10 4.79 -0.79 7.77
CA GLY A 10 4.08 -2.02 7.42
C GLY A 10 4.73 -3.27 8.02
N SER A 11 4.06 -4.42 7.91
CA SER A 11 4.55 -5.71 8.43
C SER A 11 5.74 -6.30 7.66
N GLY A 12 5.83 -6.07 6.34
CA GLY A 12 6.94 -6.55 5.51
C GLY A 12 7.99 -5.49 5.19
N ARG A 13 7.54 -4.26 4.88
CA ARG A 13 8.39 -3.12 4.51
C ARG A 13 7.94 -1.85 5.23
N THR A 14 8.91 -1.07 5.69
CA THR A 14 8.73 0.31 6.13
C THR A 14 9.06 1.24 4.97
N LYS A 15 8.15 2.15 4.65
CA LYS A 15 8.30 3.10 3.54
C LYS A 15 8.27 4.53 4.06
N VAL A 16 9.15 5.36 3.56
CA VAL A 16 9.22 6.79 3.84
C VAL A 16 9.07 7.56 2.55
N VAL A 17 8.29 8.63 2.59
CA VAL A 17 8.27 9.63 1.53
C VAL A 17 8.39 11.02 2.12
N LEU A 18 9.10 11.89 1.42
CA LEU A 18 9.22 13.30 1.74
C LEU A 18 8.45 14.09 0.70
N VAL A 19 7.56 14.97 1.14
CA VAL A 19 6.80 15.83 0.24
C VAL A 19 6.92 17.29 0.64
N ASP A 20 6.92 18.17 -0.35
CA ASP A 20 6.87 19.62 -0.13
C ASP A 20 5.43 20.13 0.09
N GLU A 21 5.29 21.42 0.35
CA GLU A 21 4.00 22.07 0.67
C GLU A 21 2.94 22.00 -0.46
N THR A 22 3.39 21.74 -1.69
CA THR A 22 2.54 21.52 -2.86
C THR A 22 2.08 20.07 -2.99
N GLY A 23 2.63 19.18 -2.15
CA GLY A 23 2.39 17.74 -2.21
C GLY A 23 3.27 17.01 -3.22
N ARG A 24 4.29 17.68 -3.79
CA ARG A 24 5.24 17.03 -4.70
C ARG A 24 6.21 16.17 -3.91
N LEU A 25 6.42 14.96 -4.41
CA LEU A 25 7.40 14.02 -3.89
C LEU A 25 8.83 14.55 -4.10
N ARG A 26 9.65 14.53 -3.05
CA ARG A 26 11.04 15.00 -3.05
C ARG A 26 12.05 13.90 -2.76
N GLY A 27 11.64 12.86 -2.07
CA GLY A 27 12.49 11.71 -1.79
C GLY A 27 11.70 10.55 -1.21
N ARG A 28 12.22 9.35 -1.39
CA ARG A 28 11.63 8.07 -0.99
C ARG A 28 12.68 7.19 -0.36
N GLY A 29 12.23 6.32 0.52
CA GLY A 29 13.09 5.32 1.11
C GLY A 29 12.30 4.12 1.57
N VAL A 30 12.92 2.95 1.49
CA VAL A 30 12.31 1.69 1.89
C VAL A 30 13.32 0.85 2.64
N ALA A 31 12.86 0.24 3.73
CA ALA A 31 13.62 -0.73 4.49
C ALA A 31 12.76 -1.97 4.76
N ARG A 32 13.40 -3.11 4.98
CA ARG A 32 12.70 -4.33 5.42
C ARG A 32 12.28 -4.16 6.88
N THR A 33 11.01 -4.42 7.18
CA THR A 33 10.52 -4.34 8.56
C THR A 33 11.19 -5.41 9.42
N LYS A 34 11.64 -5.00 10.61
CA LYS A 34 12.25 -5.84 11.66
C LYS A 34 11.59 -5.47 13.00
N GLY A 35 11.96 -6.14 14.09
CA GLY A 35 11.34 -5.93 15.41
C GLY A 35 11.52 -4.52 15.99
N ASP A 36 12.64 -3.85 15.66
CA ASP A 36 12.87 -2.46 16.06
C ASP A 36 12.31 -1.49 15.00
N PHE A 37 11.07 -1.06 15.21
CA PHE A 37 10.38 -0.14 14.31
C PHE A 37 11.03 1.23 14.22
N GLU A 38 11.63 1.74 15.29
CA GLU A 38 12.26 3.06 15.29
C GLU A 38 13.57 3.03 14.51
N ALA A 39 14.40 2.01 14.72
CA ALA A 39 15.63 1.81 13.94
C ALA A 39 15.31 1.65 12.44
N VAL A 40 14.29 0.86 12.10
CA VAL A 40 13.90 0.67 10.69
C VAL A 40 13.29 1.94 10.08
N ALA A 41 12.56 2.75 10.85
CA ALA A 41 12.08 4.05 10.38
C ALA A 41 13.25 4.98 10.01
N ASN A 42 14.31 4.97 10.83
CA ASN A 42 15.53 5.71 10.54
C ASN A 42 16.26 5.14 9.31
N GLU A 43 16.41 3.82 9.21
CA GLU A 43 17.00 3.10 8.05
C GLU A 43 16.31 3.50 6.73
N ALA A 44 14.97 3.58 6.73
CA ALA A 44 14.21 4.01 5.57
C ALA A 44 14.21 5.53 5.33
N LEU A 45 14.43 6.34 6.36
CA LEU A 45 14.44 7.80 6.24
C LEU A 45 15.72 8.33 5.60
N GLU A 46 16.87 7.72 5.87
CA GLU A 46 18.17 8.12 5.29
C GLU A 46 18.17 8.16 3.75
N PRO A 47 17.75 7.12 3.01
CA PRO A 47 17.70 7.18 1.54
C PRO A 47 16.70 8.23 1.04
N ALA A 48 15.59 8.46 1.76
CA ALA A 48 14.62 9.49 1.38
C ALA A 48 15.20 10.91 1.50
N LEU A 49 15.99 11.17 2.54
CA LEU A 49 16.71 12.43 2.73
C LEU A 49 17.80 12.61 1.68
N ALA A 50 18.55 11.54 1.38
CA ALA A 50 19.59 11.53 0.36
C ALA A 50 19.02 11.82 -1.04
N GLU A 51 17.92 11.17 -1.42
CA GLU A 51 17.23 11.43 -2.69
C GLU A 51 16.73 12.89 -2.78
N ALA A 52 16.26 13.45 -1.67
CA ALA A 52 15.83 14.84 -1.61
C ALA A 52 16.99 15.86 -1.54
N GLY A 53 18.23 15.41 -1.34
CA GLY A 53 19.40 16.28 -1.18
C GLY A 53 19.35 17.15 0.08
N VAL A 54 18.75 16.66 1.16
CA VAL A 54 18.56 17.41 2.42
C VAL A 54 18.95 16.60 3.65
N THR A 55 19.10 17.27 4.79
CA THR A 55 19.29 16.62 6.09
C THR A 55 17.97 16.62 6.88
N ARG A 56 17.96 15.88 8.01
CA ARG A 56 16.80 15.82 8.92
C ARG A 56 16.28 17.19 9.37
N GLY A 57 17.15 18.22 9.43
CA GLY A 57 16.75 19.58 9.79
C GLY A 57 15.77 20.25 8.81
N ALA A 58 15.60 19.71 7.60
CA ALA A 58 14.59 20.17 6.65
C ALA A 58 13.18 19.64 6.95
N LEU A 59 13.05 18.63 7.81
CA LEU A 59 11.77 18.05 8.19
C LEU A 59 11.05 18.98 9.17
N ARG A 60 9.88 19.44 8.78
CA ARG A 60 8.99 20.29 9.60
C ARG A 60 7.99 19.46 10.41
N TYR A 61 7.65 18.27 9.90
CA TYR A 61 6.63 17.42 10.49
C TYR A 61 6.82 15.97 10.05
N VAL A 62 6.49 15.03 10.92
CA VAL A 62 6.59 13.59 10.70
C VAL A 62 5.24 12.94 11.02
N ALA A 63 4.61 12.39 9.99
CA ALA A 63 3.36 11.64 10.11
C ALA A 63 3.62 10.15 9.92
N THR A 64 3.28 9.34 10.92
CA THR A 64 3.44 7.89 10.89
C THR A 64 2.12 7.18 10.63
N THR A 65 2.20 6.00 10.01
CA THR A 65 1.08 5.13 9.72
C THR A 65 1.51 3.66 9.67
N GLY A 66 0.57 2.76 9.38
CA GLY A 66 0.81 1.32 9.38
C GLY A 66 0.74 0.66 10.77
N LEU A 67 1.28 -0.56 10.84
CA LEU A 67 1.32 -1.41 12.02
C LEU A 67 2.13 -0.75 13.15
N GLY A 68 3.33 -0.26 12.83
CA GLY A 68 4.26 0.35 13.79
C GLY A 68 4.01 1.82 14.08
N ARG A 69 2.86 2.40 13.72
CA ARG A 69 2.63 3.86 13.74
C ARG A 69 2.88 4.54 15.10
N TYR A 70 2.75 3.81 16.21
CA TYR A 70 2.99 4.33 17.57
C TYR A 70 4.43 4.14 18.05
N SER A 71 5.26 3.42 17.30
CA SER A 71 6.57 2.93 17.72
C SER A 71 7.73 3.86 17.39
N VAL A 72 7.47 5.02 16.80
CA VAL A 72 8.49 6.01 16.39
C VAL A 72 8.43 7.22 17.31
N SER A 73 9.49 7.46 18.11
CA SER A 73 9.54 8.56 19.08
C SER A 73 9.52 9.96 18.44
N PHE A 74 10.15 10.12 17.28
CA PHE A 74 10.27 11.40 16.55
C PHE A 74 9.06 11.74 15.67
N ARG A 75 7.91 11.07 15.87
CA ARG A 75 6.67 11.39 15.15
C ARG A 75 5.96 12.59 15.77
N ASP A 76 5.31 13.38 14.94
CA ASP A 76 4.40 14.44 15.40
C ASP A 76 2.93 13.97 15.43
N ILE A 77 2.56 13.04 14.54
CA ILE A 77 1.21 12.48 14.47
C ILE A 77 1.25 11.04 13.99
N GLN A 78 0.30 10.24 14.49
CA GLN A 78 0.00 8.91 13.98
C GLN A 78 -1.40 8.89 13.35
N ILE A 79 -1.51 8.24 12.19
CA ILE A 79 -2.76 8.16 11.41
C ILE A 79 -2.95 6.71 10.95
N THR A 80 -4.20 6.25 10.86
CA THR A 80 -4.48 4.89 10.37
C THR A 80 -4.07 4.73 8.90
N ASP A 81 -3.53 3.56 8.56
CA ASP A 81 -3.14 3.21 7.18
C ASP A 81 -4.33 3.23 6.22
N ILE A 82 -5.54 2.90 6.70
CA ILE A 82 -6.79 3.07 5.94
C ILE A 82 -6.97 4.53 5.49
N THR A 83 -6.80 5.49 6.41
CA THR A 83 -7.00 6.91 6.10
C THR A 83 -5.89 7.43 5.19
N CYS A 84 -4.65 7.02 5.45
CA CYS A 84 -3.50 7.39 4.64
C CYS A 84 -3.59 6.80 3.22
N GLY A 85 -3.86 5.51 3.09
CA GLY A 85 -4.04 4.83 1.80
C GLY A 85 -5.15 5.47 0.97
N ALA A 86 -6.30 5.75 1.60
CA ALA A 86 -7.39 6.50 0.96
C ALA A 86 -6.95 7.89 0.46
N LYS A 87 -6.24 8.65 1.32
CA LYS A 87 -5.76 9.98 0.95
C LYS A 87 -4.75 9.95 -0.19
N GLY A 88 -3.82 8.99 -0.17
CA GLY A 88 -2.80 8.80 -1.20
C GLY A 88 -3.44 8.41 -2.54
N ALA A 89 -4.35 7.43 -2.52
CA ALA A 89 -5.05 6.97 -3.72
C ALA A 89 -5.88 8.10 -4.35
N ALA A 90 -6.69 8.81 -3.56
CA ALA A 90 -7.49 9.93 -4.04
C ALA A 90 -6.66 11.14 -4.51
N PHE A 91 -5.42 11.29 -4.02
CA PHE A 91 -4.51 12.33 -4.51
C PHE A 91 -3.93 11.99 -5.88
N LEU A 92 -3.57 10.72 -6.10
CA LEU A 92 -2.99 10.24 -7.36
C LEU A 92 -4.05 10.05 -8.45
N PHE A 93 -5.23 9.56 -8.05
CA PHE A 93 -6.38 9.29 -8.93
C PHE A 93 -7.64 9.94 -8.31
N PRO A 94 -7.97 11.19 -8.66
CA PRO A 94 -9.08 11.94 -8.05
C PRO A 94 -10.45 11.28 -8.18
N SER A 95 -10.66 10.45 -9.20
CA SER A 95 -11.91 9.72 -9.43
C SER A 95 -12.03 8.44 -8.60
N THR A 96 -11.04 8.10 -7.76
CA THR A 96 -11.06 6.86 -6.97
C THR A 96 -12.31 6.77 -6.09
N GLU A 97 -13.11 5.73 -6.29
CA GLU A 97 -14.26 5.41 -5.44
C GLU A 97 -13.94 4.29 -4.45
N TYR A 98 -13.06 3.36 -4.86
CA TYR A 98 -12.66 2.23 -4.06
C TYR A 98 -11.14 2.07 -4.06
N VAL A 99 -10.58 1.76 -2.90
CA VAL A 99 -9.17 1.41 -2.75
C VAL A 99 -9.07 -0.05 -2.37
N LEU A 100 -8.29 -0.81 -3.12
CA LEU A 100 -7.76 -2.09 -2.68
C LEU A 100 -6.33 -1.86 -2.19
N ASP A 101 -6.05 -2.11 -0.92
CA ASP A 101 -4.70 -2.09 -0.36
C ASP A 101 -4.29 -3.51 -0.02
N MET A 102 -3.29 -4.05 -0.71
CA MET A 102 -2.77 -5.39 -0.45
C MET A 102 -1.30 -5.33 -0.04
N GLY A 103 -1.07 -5.54 1.25
CA GLY A 103 0.23 -5.62 1.87
C GLY A 103 0.72 -7.06 2.02
N ALA A 104 1.77 -7.25 2.82
CA ALA A 104 2.35 -8.57 3.08
C ALA A 104 1.48 -9.47 3.97
N GLN A 105 0.66 -8.90 4.86
CA GLN A 105 -0.10 -9.70 5.85
C GLN A 105 -1.58 -9.35 5.92
N SER A 106 -2.03 -8.36 5.15
CA SER A 106 -3.40 -7.88 5.18
C SER A 106 -3.82 -7.38 3.80
N THR A 107 -5.13 -7.48 3.58
CA THR A 107 -5.81 -6.93 2.40
C THR A 107 -7.00 -6.13 2.89
N ARG A 108 -7.15 -4.91 2.36
CA ARG A 108 -8.18 -3.96 2.76
C ARG A 108 -8.91 -3.46 1.53
N ALA A 109 -10.24 -3.51 1.60
CA ALA A 109 -11.11 -2.82 0.69
C ALA A 109 -11.65 -1.58 1.40
N VAL A 110 -11.58 -0.42 0.74
CA VAL A 110 -12.03 0.84 1.29
C VAL A 110 -12.92 1.52 0.27
N ARG A 111 -14.13 1.90 0.67
CA ARG A 111 -15.00 2.77 -0.12
C ARG A 111 -14.79 4.22 0.31
N LEU A 112 -14.63 5.10 -0.67
CA LEU A 112 -14.48 6.53 -0.46
C LEU A 112 -15.81 7.27 -0.59
N ARG A 113 -15.88 8.45 0.02
CA ARG A 113 -16.86 9.50 -0.28
C ARG A 113 -16.32 10.34 -1.43
N GLU A 114 -17.18 11.14 -2.06
CA GLU A 114 -16.81 12.08 -3.14
C GLU A 114 -15.65 13.03 -2.79
N ASN A 115 -15.46 13.35 -1.50
CA ASN A 115 -14.34 14.17 -1.02
C ASN A 115 -13.06 13.39 -0.70
N GLY A 116 -12.96 12.12 -1.13
CA GLY A 116 -11.81 11.24 -0.92
C GLY A 116 -11.64 10.72 0.50
N LYS A 117 -12.59 11.00 1.42
CA LYS A 117 -12.56 10.47 2.79
C LYS A 117 -13.12 9.04 2.83
N VAL A 118 -12.67 8.27 3.80
CA VAL A 118 -13.18 6.92 4.07
C VAL A 118 -14.68 6.98 4.39
N LYS A 119 -15.49 6.23 3.64
CA LYS A 119 -16.91 6.00 3.92
C LYS A 119 -17.10 4.72 4.72
N GLU A 120 -16.49 3.64 4.23
CA GLU A 120 -16.64 2.29 4.74
C GLU A 120 -15.37 1.53 4.39
N PHE A 121 -14.97 0.57 5.24
CA PHE A 121 -13.84 -0.29 4.95
C PHE A 121 -14.12 -1.70 5.46
N HIS A 122 -13.51 -2.67 4.79
CA HIS A 122 -13.47 -4.05 5.22
C HIS A 122 -12.04 -4.55 5.12
N MET A 123 -11.57 -5.21 6.17
CA MET A 123 -10.21 -5.74 6.24
C MET A 123 -10.25 -7.22 6.59
N ASN A 124 -9.33 -7.98 6.00
CA ASN A 124 -8.98 -9.30 6.51
C ASN A 124 -7.65 -9.18 7.24
N GLU A 125 -7.71 -9.10 8.56
CA GLU A 125 -6.53 -9.18 9.42
C GLU A 125 -6.55 -10.56 10.11
N LYS A 126 -5.37 -11.18 10.24
CA LYS A 126 -5.08 -12.53 10.81
C LYS A 126 -4.94 -13.69 9.81
N CYS A 127 -5.07 -13.47 8.50
CA CYS A 127 -4.86 -14.55 7.52
C CYS A 127 -3.99 -14.10 6.33
N ALA A 128 -2.78 -14.67 6.21
CA ALA A 128 -1.85 -14.40 5.11
C ALA A 128 -2.39 -14.83 3.74
N ALA A 129 -3.40 -15.72 3.70
CA ALA A 129 -3.90 -16.36 2.49
C ALA A 129 -4.55 -15.39 1.49
N GLY A 130 -4.88 -14.17 1.91
CA GLY A 130 -5.44 -13.14 1.04
C GLY A 130 -4.46 -12.04 0.63
N SER A 131 -3.16 -12.18 0.94
CA SER A 131 -2.19 -11.09 0.94
C SER A 131 -0.83 -11.51 0.36
N GLY A 132 0.14 -10.59 0.31
CA GLY A 132 1.47 -10.84 -0.23
C GLY A 132 2.25 -11.96 0.45
N GLY A 133 1.97 -12.27 1.72
CA GLY A 133 2.62 -13.38 2.44
C GLY A 133 2.31 -14.75 1.83
N PHE A 134 1.24 -14.85 1.05
CA PHE A 134 0.98 -16.02 0.22
C PHE A 134 1.99 -16.15 -0.92
N LEU A 135 2.27 -15.03 -1.61
CA LEU A 135 3.29 -14.96 -2.67
C LEU A 135 4.68 -15.22 -2.12
N GLU A 136 5.01 -14.68 -0.93
CA GLU A 136 6.31 -14.92 -0.26
C GLU A 136 6.54 -16.41 0.04
N ARG A 137 5.49 -17.13 0.47
CA ARG A 137 5.57 -18.57 0.72
C ARG A 137 5.72 -19.36 -0.58
N ALA A 138 4.94 -19.03 -1.60
CA ALA A 138 5.04 -19.66 -2.91
C ALA A 138 6.43 -19.45 -3.54
N ALA A 139 6.97 -18.23 -3.49
CA ALA A 139 8.32 -17.93 -3.95
C ALA A 139 9.36 -18.78 -3.22
N LYS A 140 9.25 -18.88 -1.89
CA LYS A 140 10.17 -19.69 -1.09
C LYS A 140 10.15 -21.16 -1.51
N TYR A 141 8.95 -21.73 -1.70
CA TYR A 141 8.82 -23.14 -2.08
C TYR A 141 9.28 -23.41 -3.52
N LEU A 142 8.96 -22.51 -4.44
CA LEU A 142 9.32 -22.61 -5.86
C LEU A 142 10.75 -22.12 -6.17
N GLU A 143 11.51 -21.73 -5.13
CA GLU A 143 12.87 -21.18 -5.22
C GLU A 143 12.98 -19.97 -6.15
N LEU A 144 12.03 -19.04 -6.06
CA LEU A 144 11.97 -17.80 -6.84
C LEU A 144 12.14 -16.55 -5.97
N ALA A 145 12.63 -15.47 -6.57
CA ALA A 145 12.46 -14.16 -5.98
C ALA A 145 11.00 -13.69 -6.13
N VAL A 146 10.50 -12.97 -5.13
CA VAL A 146 9.11 -12.45 -5.13
C VAL A 146 8.89 -11.49 -6.29
N GLU A 147 9.93 -10.78 -6.70
CA GLU A 147 9.94 -9.84 -7.81
C GLU A 147 9.74 -10.53 -9.17
N GLU A 148 10.05 -11.82 -9.30
CA GLU A 148 9.90 -12.58 -10.55
C GLU A 148 8.48 -13.11 -10.75
N ILE A 149 7.72 -13.27 -9.66
CA ILE A 149 6.39 -13.92 -9.68
C ILE A 149 5.44 -13.24 -10.67
N GLY A 150 5.35 -11.92 -10.59
CA GLY A 150 4.42 -11.11 -11.37
C GLY A 150 4.59 -11.33 -12.86
N GLN A 151 5.84 -11.28 -13.35
CA GLN A 151 6.14 -11.44 -14.77
C GLN A 151 5.98 -12.89 -15.22
N ARG A 152 6.51 -13.86 -14.47
CA ARG A 152 6.42 -15.29 -14.84
C ARG A 152 4.98 -15.79 -14.92
N SER A 153 4.11 -15.33 -14.03
CA SER A 153 2.70 -15.74 -14.06
C SER A 153 1.96 -15.33 -15.35
N LEU A 154 2.47 -14.34 -16.09
CA LEU A 154 1.87 -13.91 -17.36
C LEU A 154 2.12 -14.90 -18.51
N ASP A 155 3.14 -15.75 -18.39
CA ASP A 155 3.48 -16.76 -19.39
C ASP A 155 2.65 -18.05 -19.24
N SER A 156 1.73 -18.09 -18.26
CA SER A 156 0.82 -19.21 -18.05
C SER A 156 -0.07 -19.48 -19.25
N ARG A 157 -0.29 -20.76 -19.53
CA ARG A 157 -1.19 -21.23 -20.60
C ARG A 157 -2.38 -22.01 -20.05
N ALA A 158 -2.24 -22.60 -18.87
CA ALA A 158 -3.27 -23.38 -18.20
C ALA A 158 -3.19 -23.14 -16.68
N PRO A 159 -3.67 -22.00 -16.17
CA PRO A 159 -3.59 -21.64 -14.74
C PRO A 159 -4.16 -22.74 -13.83
N GLN A 160 -3.44 -23.08 -12.77
CA GLN A 160 -3.86 -24.13 -11.82
C GLN A 160 -4.61 -23.53 -10.63
N PRO A 161 -5.91 -23.77 -10.47
CA PRO A 161 -6.67 -23.17 -9.38
C PRO A 161 -6.11 -23.61 -8.01
N ILE A 162 -5.98 -22.65 -7.10
CA ILE A 162 -5.66 -22.92 -5.69
C ILE A 162 -6.89 -22.64 -4.84
N SER A 163 -7.46 -23.72 -4.32
CA SER A 163 -8.72 -23.72 -3.57
C SER A 163 -8.51 -23.38 -2.09
N SER A 164 -7.34 -23.70 -1.55
CA SER A 164 -7.01 -23.55 -0.13
C SER A 164 -7.16 -22.13 0.38
N VAL A 165 -8.06 -21.96 1.34
CA VAL A 165 -8.31 -20.70 2.06
C VAL A 165 -7.17 -20.36 3.02
N CYS A 166 -6.35 -21.33 3.42
CA CYS A 166 -5.20 -21.14 4.31
C CYS A 166 -3.90 -21.09 3.51
N ALA A 167 -3.02 -20.13 3.81
CA ALA A 167 -1.72 -20.01 3.14
C ALA A 167 -0.81 -21.23 3.39
N VAL A 168 -0.96 -21.89 4.54
CA VAL A 168 -0.21 -23.11 4.87
C VAL A 168 -0.73 -24.30 4.06
N LEU A 169 -2.05 -24.44 3.91
CA LEU A 169 -2.64 -25.54 3.13
C LEU A 169 -2.43 -25.34 1.62
N ALA A 170 -2.39 -24.10 1.17
CA ALA A 170 -2.08 -23.79 -0.22
C ALA A 170 -0.64 -24.15 -0.59
N GLU A 171 0.30 -24.12 0.36
CA GLU A 171 1.66 -24.63 0.13
C GLU A 171 1.62 -26.12 -0.23
N SER A 172 0.76 -26.91 0.43
CA SER A 172 0.52 -28.31 0.07
C SER A 172 -0.12 -28.47 -1.31
N GLU A 173 -1.05 -27.60 -1.71
CA GLU A 173 -1.60 -27.61 -3.07
C GLU A 173 -0.54 -27.26 -4.12
N ILE A 174 0.35 -26.31 -3.84
CA ILE A 174 1.47 -25.98 -4.72
C ILE A 174 2.40 -27.20 -4.88
N ILE A 175 2.72 -27.89 -3.79
CA ILE A 175 3.53 -29.13 -3.81
C ILE A 175 2.88 -30.20 -4.70
N ASN A 176 1.57 -30.37 -4.59
CA ASN A 176 0.82 -31.33 -5.40
C ASN A 176 0.88 -30.97 -6.88
N HIS A 177 0.64 -29.71 -7.24
CA HIS A 177 0.74 -29.25 -8.63
C HIS A 177 2.15 -29.46 -9.21
N VAL A 178 3.21 -29.20 -8.43
CA VAL A 178 4.58 -29.47 -8.87
C VAL A 178 4.79 -30.97 -9.11
N SER A 179 4.28 -31.82 -8.22
CA SER A 179 4.39 -33.28 -8.32
C SER A 179 3.59 -33.87 -9.50
N GLU A 180 2.51 -33.20 -9.91
CA GLU A 180 1.73 -33.49 -11.12
C GLU A 180 2.39 -32.97 -12.42
N GLY A 181 3.55 -32.32 -12.32
CA GLY A 181 4.29 -31.79 -13.47
C GLY A 181 3.72 -30.50 -14.05
N ARG A 182 2.96 -29.74 -13.25
CA ARG A 182 2.46 -28.42 -13.66
C ARG A 182 3.62 -27.41 -13.74
N THR A 183 3.53 -26.50 -14.70
CA THR A 183 4.55 -25.46 -14.86
C THR A 183 4.48 -24.46 -13.71
N VAL A 184 5.60 -23.84 -13.38
CA VAL A 184 5.69 -22.80 -12.36
C VAL A 184 4.76 -21.63 -12.73
N GLU A 185 4.76 -21.23 -13.98
CA GLU A 185 3.95 -20.15 -14.54
C GLU A 185 2.45 -20.39 -14.29
N ASP A 186 1.97 -21.62 -14.56
CA ASP A 186 0.58 -22.00 -14.36
C ASP A 186 0.16 -22.00 -12.89
N ILE A 187 1.05 -22.42 -11.99
CA ILE A 187 0.83 -22.36 -10.55
C ILE A 187 0.75 -20.90 -10.09
N LEU A 188 1.69 -20.05 -10.51
CA LEU A 188 1.73 -18.64 -10.15
C LEU A 188 0.49 -17.87 -10.65
N ALA A 189 0.03 -18.15 -11.87
CA ALA A 189 -1.22 -17.57 -12.39
C ALA A 189 -2.44 -18.02 -11.56
N GLY A 190 -2.47 -19.29 -11.16
CA GLY A 190 -3.44 -19.85 -10.24
C GLY A 190 -3.53 -19.14 -8.89
N ILE A 191 -2.37 -18.86 -8.31
CA ILE A 191 -2.23 -18.05 -7.09
C ILE A 191 -2.87 -16.68 -7.27
N HIS A 192 -2.50 -15.95 -8.33
CA HIS A 192 -3.03 -14.61 -8.59
C HIS A 192 -4.55 -14.62 -8.80
N LEU A 193 -5.10 -15.59 -9.53
CA LEU A 193 -6.55 -15.72 -9.72
C LEU A 193 -7.29 -15.96 -8.39
N SER A 194 -6.73 -16.80 -7.51
CA SER A 194 -7.30 -17.05 -6.18
C SER A 194 -7.30 -15.79 -5.32
N LEU A 195 -6.21 -15.02 -5.33
CA LEU A 195 -6.11 -13.73 -4.62
C LEU A 195 -7.05 -12.67 -5.20
N ALA A 196 -7.18 -12.60 -6.53
CA ALA A 196 -8.07 -11.67 -7.23
C ALA A 196 -9.54 -11.91 -6.87
N GLU A 197 -9.95 -13.17 -6.82
CA GLU A 197 -11.30 -13.57 -6.40
C GLU A 197 -11.59 -13.16 -4.95
N ARG A 198 -10.65 -13.43 -4.03
CA ARG A 198 -10.78 -13.03 -2.63
C ARG A 198 -10.88 -11.52 -2.46
N SER A 199 -10.08 -10.78 -3.22
CA SER A 199 -10.06 -9.32 -3.19
C SER A 199 -11.38 -8.72 -3.70
N LEU A 200 -11.96 -9.31 -4.75
CA LEU A 200 -13.28 -8.92 -5.23
C LEU A 200 -14.35 -9.08 -4.15
N MET A 201 -14.31 -10.17 -3.38
CA MET A 201 -15.23 -10.37 -2.26
C MET A 201 -15.09 -9.29 -1.19
N GLN A 202 -13.86 -8.83 -0.90
CA GLN A 202 -13.64 -7.72 0.04
C GLN A 202 -14.27 -6.42 -0.47
N LEU A 203 -14.07 -6.11 -1.76
CA LEU A 203 -14.64 -4.92 -2.40
C LEU A 203 -16.18 -4.96 -2.38
N LYS A 204 -16.78 -6.12 -2.66
CA LYS A 204 -18.23 -6.30 -2.57
C LYS A 204 -18.77 -6.07 -1.16
N ARG A 205 -18.01 -6.43 -0.11
CA ARG A 205 -18.41 -6.19 1.29
C ARG A 205 -18.49 -4.72 1.67
N VAL A 206 -17.72 -3.84 1.03
CA VAL A 206 -17.85 -2.38 1.18
C VAL A 206 -18.84 -1.76 0.20
N GLY A 207 -19.67 -2.59 -0.43
CA GLY A 207 -20.73 -2.16 -1.33
C GLY A 207 -20.23 -1.70 -2.70
N MET A 208 -19.17 -2.31 -3.24
CA MET A 208 -18.78 -2.09 -4.64
C MET A 208 -19.87 -2.59 -5.59
N LYS A 209 -20.35 -1.69 -6.46
CA LYS A 209 -21.37 -1.95 -7.49
C LYS A 209 -20.91 -1.53 -8.91
N GLY A 210 -19.59 -1.40 -9.08
CA GLY A 210 -18.94 -0.68 -10.20
C GLY A 210 -18.11 0.48 -9.66
N GLY A 211 -17.57 1.30 -10.56
CA GLY A 211 -16.79 2.50 -10.23
C GLY A 211 -15.28 2.31 -10.33
N GLU A 212 -14.55 3.38 -10.04
CA GLU A 212 -13.09 3.43 -10.20
C GLU A 212 -12.37 2.80 -9.00
N VAL A 213 -11.58 1.76 -9.25
CA VAL A 213 -10.77 1.07 -8.23
C VAL A 213 -9.30 1.45 -8.40
N THR A 214 -8.69 1.91 -7.30
CA THR A 214 -7.24 2.12 -7.22
C THR A 214 -6.61 1.03 -6.37
N PHE A 215 -5.67 0.28 -6.96
CA PHE A 215 -4.95 -0.81 -6.31
C PHE A 215 -3.57 -0.35 -5.83
N ILE A 216 -3.34 -0.41 -4.52
CA ILE A 216 -2.14 0.06 -3.84
C ILE A 216 -1.51 -1.06 -2.99
N GLY A 217 -0.35 -0.77 -2.42
CA GLY A 217 0.39 -1.72 -1.59
C GLY A 217 1.42 -2.52 -2.39
N GLY A 218 2.18 -3.36 -1.70
CA GLY A 218 3.32 -4.06 -2.30
C GLY A 218 2.92 -5.11 -3.34
N VAL A 219 1.74 -5.72 -3.20
CA VAL A 219 1.28 -6.75 -4.16
C VAL A 219 0.83 -6.13 -5.48
N ALA A 220 0.48 -4.85 -5.51
CA ALA A 220 0.16 -4.15 -6.76
C ALA A 220 1.39 -3.98 -7.69
N LEU A 221 2.61 -4.26 -7.22
CA LEU A 221 3.81 -4.37 -8.07
C LEU A 221 3.79 -5.62 -8.96
N GLN A 222 2.99 -6.62 -8.62
CA GLN A 222 2.92 -7.88 -9.33
C GLN A 222 2.02 -7.74 -10.56
N ALA A 223 2.62 -7.59 -11.76
CA ALA A 223 1.88 -7.41 -13.01
C ALA A 223 0.82 -8.51 -13.23
N GLY A 224 1.17 -9.76 -12.91
CA GLY A 224 0.23 -10.89 -12.93
C GLY A 224 -0.96 -10.75 -11.99
N MET A 225 -0.77 -10.15 -10.80
CA MET A 225 -1.88 -9.88 -9.90
C MET A 225 -2.82 -8.83 -10.50
N VAL A 226 -2.28 -7.76 -11.07
CA VAL A 226 -3.09 -6.73 -11.74
C VAL A 226 -3.91 -7.36 -12.85
N LYS A 227 -3.29 -8.17 -13.71
CA LYS A 227 -3.98 -8.89 -14.79
C LYS A 227 -5.04 -9.88 -14.29
N ALA A 228 -4.75 -10.62 -13.23
CA ALA A 228 -5.73 -11.52 -12.63
C ALA A 228 -6.95 -10.77 -12.06
N CYS A 229 -6.73 -9.60 -11.43
CA CYS A 229 -7.82 -8.75 -10.98
C CYS A 229 -8.65 -8.22 -12.16
N GLU A 230 -8.03 -7.65 -13.19
CA GLU A 230 -8.74 -7.16 -14.38
C GLU A 230 -9.58 -8.27 -15.04
N ALA A 231 -8.98 -9.45 -15.22
CA ALA A 231 -9.65 -10.61 -15.80
C ALA A 231 -10.83 -11.12 -14.95
N LYS A 232 -10.67 -11.15 -13.61
CA LYS A 232 -11.71 -11.65 -12.70
C LYS A 232 -12.82 -10.63 -12.45
N TRP A 233 -12.52 -9.34 -12.48
CA TRP A 233 -13.46 -8.28 -12.12
C TRP A 233 -14.19 -7.69 -13.33
N GLY A 234 -13.60 -7.81 -14.52
CA GLY A 234 -14.21 -7.36 -15.78
C GLY A 234 -14.08 -5.86 -16.04
N PHE A 235 -13.16 -5.17 -15.35
CA PHE A 235 -12.87 -3.75 -15.56
C PHE A 235 -11.38 -3.45 -15.27
N THR A 236 -10.89 -2.34 -15.83
CA THR A 236 -9.51 -1.86 -15.64
C THR A 236 -9.30 -1.26 -14.27
N ILE A 237 -8.10 -1.44 -13.71
CA ILE A 237 -7.77 -1.01 -12.36
C ILE A 237 -6.68 0.05 -12.42
N HIS A 238 -6.81 1.13 -11.65
CA HIS A 238 -5.77 2.13 -11.54
C HIS A 238 -4.67 1.63 -10.61
N VAL A 239 -3.43 1.65 -11.08
CA VAL A 239 -2.26 1.32 -10.28
C VAL A 239 -1.31 2.51 -10.33
N PRO A 240 -0.96 3.12 -9.19
CA PRO A 240 0.10 4.12 -9.14
C PRO A 240 1.40 3.61 -9.74
N ALA A 241 2.26 4.49 -10.25
CA ALA A 241 3.60 4.10 -10.71
C ALA A 241 4.43 3.42 -9.61
N GLU A 242 4.22 3.80 -8.35
CA GLU A 242 4.86 3.18 -7.19
C GLU A 242 3.83 2.89 -6.09
N PRO A 243 3.02 1.83 -6.25
CA PRO A 243 1.86 1.58 -5.40
C PRO A 243 2.23 1.34 -3.94
N GLN A 244 3.44 0.85 -3.66
CA GLN A 244 3.98 0.59 -2.32
C GLN A 244 4.21 1.85 -1.48
N TYR A 245 4.36 3.03 -2.10
CA TYR A 245 4.58 4.30 -1.40
C TYR A 245 3.29 5.08 -1.14
N THR A 246 2.16 4.67 -1.74
CA THR A 246 0.91 5.43 -1.71
C THR A 246 0.41 5.74 -0.29
N THR A 247 0.51 4.78 0.62
CA THR A 247 0.10 4.97 2.01
C THR A 247 1.02 5.94 2.76
N ALA A 248 2.34 5.88 2.53
CA ALA A 248 3.28 6.85 3.08
C ALA A 248 3.00 8.26 2.51
N LEU A 249 2.69 8.37 1.22
CA LEU A 249 2.29 9.63 0.57
C LEU A 249 1.05 10.22 1.24
N GLY A 250 0.02 9.41 1.47
CA GLY A 250 -1.15 9.85 2.21
C GLY A 250 -0.84 10.39 3.60
N ALA A 251 0.05 9.73 4.35
CA ALA A 251 0.50 10.21 5.65
C ALA A 251 1.18 11.59 5.55
N ALA A 252 2.10 11.76 4.58
CA ALA A 252 2.79 13.03 4.37
C ALA A 252 1.83 14.17 4.00
N LEU A 253 0.86 13.89 3.11
CA LEU A 253 -0.17 14.86 2.70
C LEU A 253 -1.07 15.28 3.89
N LEU A 254 -1.46 14.34 4.74
CA LEU A 254 -2.23 14.65 5.96
C LEU A 254 -1.37 15.41 6.98
N GLY A 255 -0.08 15.11 7.07
CA GLY A 255 0.89 15.88 7.85
C GLY A 255 0.93 17.35 7.41
N TRP A 256 0.98 17.64 6.11
CA TRP A 256 0.88 19.02 5.61
C TRP A 256 -0.43 19.69 5.94
N GLN A 257 -1.56 18.98 5.87
CA GLN A 257 -2.84 19.52 6.31
C GLN A 257 -2.82 19.90 7.79
N ARG A 258 -2.14 19.11 8.62
CA ARG A 258 -1.97 19.40 10.05
C ARG A 258 -1.07 20.62 10.28
N VAL A 259 0.05 20.71 9.56
CA VAL A 259 0.95 21.87 9.59
C VAL A 259 0.21 23.17 9.25
N LYS A 260 -0.59 23.17 8.16
CA LYS A 260 -1.37 24.35 7.74
C LYS A 260 -2.41 24.78 8.78
N LYS A 261 -2.97 23.83 9.54
CA LYS A 261 -3.92 24.12 10.64
C LYS A 261 -3.24 24.60 11.92
N LEU A 262 -1.96 24.24 12.13
CA LEU A 262 -1.18 24.63 13.31
C LEU A 262 -0.50 26.00 13.15
N GLN A 263 -0.37 26.50 11.92
CA GLN A 263 0.05 27.88 11.70
C GLN A 263 -1.01 28.81 12.29
N PRO A 264 -0.62 29.79 13.14
CA PRO A 264 -1.54 30.82 13.60
C PRO A 264 -2.21 31.46 12.37
N ALA A 265 -3.47 31.85 12.48
CA ALA A 265 -4.19 32.61 11.45
C ALA A 265 -3.55 33.99 11.25
N ALA A 266 -2.35 34.02 10.67
CA ALA A 266 -1.57 35.22 10.41
C ALA A 266 -2.11 35.88 9.13
N SER A 267 -3.33 36.41 9.18
CA SER A 267 -3.79 37.46 8.25
C SER A 267 -5.11 38.16 8.63
N ALA A 268 -5.79 37.80 9.73
CA ALA A 268 -7.07 38.46 10.08
C ALA A 268 -6.95 39.74 10.94
N ALA A 269 -5.73 40.26 11.18
CA ALA A 269 -5.48 41.33 12.15
C ALA A 269 -5.05 42.69 11.57
N GLN A 270 -5.33 42.99 10.29
CA GLN A 270 -4.91 44.26 9.69
C GLN A 270 -6.02 45.18 9.14
N THR A 271 -7.31 44.90 9.38
CA THR A 271 -8.39 45.76 8.82
C THR A 271 -9.31 46.45 9.84
N VAL A 272 -8.96 46.51 11.13
CA VAL A 272 -9.79 47.23 12.14
C VAL A 272 -9.04 48.37 12.85
N ARG A 273 -8.03 48.94 12.20
CA ARG A 273 -7.43 50.23 12.64
C ARG A 273 -7.36 51.22 11.48
N ALA A 274 -8.52 51.59 10.96
CA ALA A 274 -8.75 52.82 10.21
C ALA A 274 -10.26 53.00 9.98
N ALA A 275 -10.98 53.43 11.02
CA ALA A 275 -12.26 54.14 10.93
C ALA A 275 -12.49 54.87 12.25
#